data_AF-A0A522Q814-F1
#
_entry.id   AF-A0A522Q814-F1
#
_cell.length_a   1.000
_cell.length_b   1.000
_cell.length_c   1.000
_cell.angle_alpha   90.00
_cell.angle_beta   90.00
_cell.angle_gamma   90.00
#
_symmetry.space_group_name_H-M   'P 1'
#
loop_
_entity.id
_entity.type
_entity.pdbx_description
1 polymer ?
#
loop_
_entity_poly.entity_id
_entity_poly.type
_entity_poly.pdbx_seq_one_letter_code
_entity_poly.pdbx_strand_id
1 'polypeptide(L)'
;MEKSGDTYAVFWPRGERMLKPQPLAPRLDSLAGKTVAFVWDYLFRGDEIFPMIERELQSRFPGMRFVGYDAFGSTHGSDEQAVVAGLPDKLRTLGVDAVVSGVGC
;
A
#
# COMPACT_ATOMS: atom_id res chain seq x y z
N MET A 1 -55.46 -11.77 24.52
CA MET A 1 -55.10 -12.27 23.18
C MET A 1 -53.74 -11.68 22.84
N GLU A 2 -52.78 -12.56 22.63
CA GLU A 2 -51.33 -12.33 22.58
C GLU A 2 -50.94 -11.35 21.47
N LYS A 3 -50.06 -10.38 21.75
CA LYS A 3 -49.44 -9.55 20.70
C LYS A 3 -48.36 -10.39 20.05
N SER A 4 -48.60 -10.92 18.85
CA SER A 4 -47.54 -11.43 17.99
C SER A 4 -46.57 -10.27 17.71
N GLY A 5 -45.34 -10.38 18.19
CA GLY A 5 -44.30 -9.39 17.90
C GLY A 5 -43.87 -9.52 16.44
N ASP A 6 -43.98 -8.43 15.70
CA ASP A 6 -43.50 -8.37 14.31
C ASP A 6 -41.97 -8.52 14.29
N THR A 7 -41.48 -9.54 13.61
CA THR A 7 -40.03 -9.76 13.41
C THR A 7 -39.57 -8.95 12.21
N TYR A 8 -38.52 -8.15 12.38
CA TYR A 8 -37.89 -7.39 11.29
C TYR A 8 -36.57 -8.03 10.86
N ALA A 9 -36.28 -8.00 9.56
CA ALA A 9 -34.97 -8.36 9.05
C ALA A 9 -33.96 -7.28 9.44
N VAL A 10 -32.93 -7.67 10.19
CA VAL A 10 -31.80 -6.80 10.54
C VAL A 10 -30.62 -7.15 9.64
N PHE A 11 -30.14 -6.16 8.90
CA PHE A 11 -28.99 -6.31 8.02
C PHE A 11 -27.74 -5.76 8.71
N TRP A 12 -26.64 -6.47 8.53
CA TRP A 12 -25.35 -5.98 8.94
C TRP A 12 -24.82 -5.00 7.89
N PRO A 13 -24.35 -3.79 8.27
CA PRO A 13 -23.93 -2.78 7.29
C PRO A 13 -22.66 -3.16 6.52
N ARG A 14 -21.90 -4.17 6.97
CA ARG A 14 -20.76 -4.66 6.18
C ARG A 14 -21.28 -5.61 5.10
N GLY A 15 -20.96 -5.28 3.85
CA GLY A 15 -21.16 -6.18 2.72
C GLY A 15 -20.36 -7.48 2.86
N GLU A 16 -20.68 -8.44 1.99
CA GLU A 16 -19.98 -9.72 1.93
C GLU A 16 -18.49 -9.52 1.64
N ARG A 17 -17.66 -10.30 2.33
CA ARG A 17 -16.20 -10.24 2.14
C ARG A 17 -15.85 -10.83 0.77
N MET A 18 -15.54 -9.97 -0.20
CA MET A 18 -15.22 -10.41 -1.56
C MET A 18 -13.86 -11.12 -1.70
N LEU A 19 -12.93 -10.88 -0.77
CA LEU A 19 -11.57 -11.41 -0.83
C LEU A 19 -11.35 -12.49 0.23
N LYS A 20 -10.84 -13.65 -0.21
CA LYS A 20 -10.33 -14.68 0.70
C LYS A 20 -9.07 -14.16 1.41
N PRO A 21 -8.92 -14.40 2.73
CA PRO A 21 -7.67 -14.10 3.42
C PRO A 21 -6.50 -14.80 2.72
N GLN A 22 -5.43 -14.06 2.45
CA GLN A 22 -4.17 -14.61 1.97
C GLN A 22 -3.08 -14.37 3.01
N PRO A 23 -2.11 -15.30 3.14
CA PRO A 23 -0.95 -15.07 3.99
C PRO A 23 -0.18 -13.85 3.49
N LEU A 24 0.14 -12.94 4.41
CA LEU A 24 0.98 -11.79 4.13
C LEU A 24 2.45 -12.20 4.11
N ALA A 25 3.27 -11.45 3.36
CA ALA A 25 4.71 -11.61 3.40
C ALA A 25 5.23 -11.42 4.85
N PRO A 26 6.26 -12.19 5.28
CA PRO A 26 6.89 -11.99 6.57
C PRO A 26 7.38 -10.55 6.73
N ARG A 27 7.33 -10.02 7.96
CA ARG A 27 7.96 -8.74 8.27
C ARG A 27 9.47 -8.88 8.16
N LEU A 28 10.11 -7.82 7.64
CA LEU A 28 11.56 -7.71 7.68
C LEU A 28 12.01 -7.46 9.13
N ASP A 29 13.11 -8.10 9.54
CA ASP A 29 13.71 -7.89 10.86
C ASP A 29 14.36 -6.50 10.98
N SER A 30 14.81 -5.94 9.86
CA SER A 30 15.44 -4.63 9.78
C SER A 30 15.38 -4.06 8.36
N LEU A 31 15.51 -2.74 8.24
CA LEU A 31 15.64 -2.03 6.97
C LEU A 31 17.10 -1.73 6.59
N ALA A 32 18.07 -2.06 7.44
CA ALA A 32 19.49 -1.84 7.12
C ALA A 32 19.91 -2.62 5.86
N GLY A 33 20.58 -1.94 4.92
CA GLY A 33 20.99 -2.53 3.64
C GLY A 33 19.86 -2.80 2.64
N LYS A 34 18.61 -2.48 2.96
CA LYS A 34 17.43 -2.80 2.14
C LYS A 34 17.15 -1.75 1.06
N THR A 35 16.56 -2.19 -0.04
CA THR A 35 15.99 -1.32 -1.07
C THR A 35 14.52 -1.08 -0.77
N VAL A 36 14.13 0.18 -0.56
CA VAL A 36 12.74 0.58 -0.32
C VAL A 36 12.21 1.40 -1.49
N ALA A 37 11.00 1.08 -1.96
CA ALA A 37 10.33 1.85 -2.99
C ALA A 37 9.19 2.71 -2.43
N PHE A 38 8.96 3.85 -3.06
CA PHE A 38 7.76 4.67 -2.85
C PHE A 38 6.75 4.41 -3.97
N VAL A 39 5.51 4.10 -3.63
CA VAL A 39 4.40 3.93 -4.59
C VAL A 39 3.27 4.90 -4.21
N TRP A 40 2.74 5.62 -5.19
CA TRP A 40 1.83 6.75 -4.94
C TRP A 40 0.79 6.93 -6.04
N ASP A 41 -0.37 7.47 -5.66
CA ASP A 41 -1.52 7.79 -6.50
C ASP A 41 -1.56 9.25 -6.97
N TYR A 42 -0.57 10.05 -6.57
CA TYR A 42 -0.43 11.48 -6.88
C TYR A 42 -1.49 12.39 -6.24
N LEU A 43 -2.27 11.89 -5.27
CA LEU A 43 -3.38 12.66 -4.69
C LEU A 43 -2.95 13.56 -3.54
N PHE A 44 -1.98 13.16 -2.72
CA PHE A 44 -1.64 13.89 -1.50
C PHE A 44 -0.14 14.01 -1.25
N ARG A 45 0.47 15.12 -1.70
CA ARG A 45 1.79 15.64 -1.25
C ARG A 45 2.92 14.61 -1.09
N GLY A 46 2.96 13.56 -1.92
CA GLY A 46 4.00 12.53 -1.83
C GLY A 46 5.36 13.03 -2.28
N ASP A 47 5.36 13.96 -3.23
CA ASP A 47 6.52 14.76 -3.63
C ASP A 47 7.18 15.49 -2.45
N GLU A 48 6.39 15.92 -1.46
CA GLU A 48 6.91 16.57 -0.24
C GLU A 48 7.23 15.58 0.88
N ILE A 49 6.39 14.55 1.05
CA ILE A 49 6.48 13.63 2.20
C ILE A 49 7.55 12.55 2.00
N PHE A 50 7.71 11.99 0.79
CA PHE A 50 8.69 10.93 0.56
C PHE A 50 10.14 11.36 0.81
N PRO A 51 10.59 12.56 0.40
CA PRO A 51 11.93 13.04 0.74
C PRO A 51 12.18 13.13 2.26
N MET A 52 11.14 13.49 3.04
CA MET A 52 11.24 13.53 4.50
C MET A 52 11.38 12.12 5.08
N ILE A 53 10.57 11.16 4.60
CA ILE A 53 10.63 9.76 5.03
C ILE A 53 11.99 9.16 4.68
N GLU A 54 12.47 9.36 3.45
CA GLU A 54 13.77 8.88 3.00
C GLU A 54 14.90 9.36 3.92
N ARG A 55 14.95 10.66 4.21
CA ARG A 55 15.96 11.24 5.10
C ARG A 55 15.92 10.64 6.51
N GLU A 56 14.74 10.50 7.09
CA GLU A 56 14.57 9.95 8.44
C GLU A 56 14.95 8.47 8.50
N LEU A 57 14.62 7.68 7.47
CA LEU A 57 14.96 6.28 7.40
C LEU A 57 16.47 6.07 7.18
N GLN A 58 17.10 6.83 6.29
CA GLN A 58 18.55 6.79 6.08
C GLN A 58 19.33 7.12 7.35
N SER A 59 18.83 8.07 8.15
CA SER A 59 19.44 8.42 9.44
C SER A 59 19.38 7.28 10.46
N ARG A 60 18.38 6.40 10.37
CA ARG A 60 18.13 5.33 11.37
C ARG A 60 18.70 3.99 10.94
N PHE A 61 18.75 3.72 9.65
CA PHE A 61 19.12 2.43 9.10
C PHE A 61 20.26 2.60 8.08
N PRO A 62 21.48 2.17 8.41
CA PRO A 62 22.62 2.34 7.51
C PRO A 62 22.48 1.49 6.24
N GLY A 63 22.97 2.02 5.12
CA GLY A 63 23.06 1.30 3.85
C GLY A 63 21.73 1.11 3.11
N MET A 64 20.66 1.81 3.52
CA MET A 64 19.41 1.80 2.76
C MET A 64 19.58 2.38 1.36
N ARG A 65 18.81 1.86 0.41
CA ARG A 65 18.67 2.36 -0.97
C ARG A 65 17.21 2.66 -1.25
N PHE A 66 16.94 3.65 -2.10
CA PHE A 66 15.59 4.10 -2.39
C PHE A 66 15.29 4.06 -3.89
N VAL A 67 14.05 3.71 -4.20
CA VAL A 67 13.46 3.81 -5.54
C VAL A 67 12.31 4.81 -5.46
N GLY A 68 12.43 5.91 -6.20
CA GLY A 68 11.45 6.99 -6.23
C GLY A 68 10.09 6.59 -6.81
N TYR A 69 9.05 7.37 -6.51
CA TYR A 69 7.68 7.13 -6.96
C TYR A 69 7.48 7.33 -8.47
N ASP A 70 8.32 8.15 -9.09
CA ASP A 70 8.40 8.38 -10.53
C ASP A 70 8.73 7.09 -11.28
N ALA A 71 9.40 6.15 -10.63
CA ALA A 71 9.73 4.85 -11.20
C ALA A 71 8.49 3.97 -11.41
N PHE A 72 7.30 4.27 -10.90
CA PHE A 72 6.14 3.36 -10.95
C PHE A 72 4.94 3.90 -11.74
N GLY A 73 4.79 5.22 -11.81
CA GLY A 73 3.56 5.85 -12.31
C GLY A 73 2.49 5.96 -11.23
N SER A 74 1.35 6.53 -11.57
CA SER A 74 0.25 6.73 -10.63
C SER A 74 -0.56 5.45 -10.45
N THR A 75 -0.80 5.05 -9.20
CA THR A 75 -1.77 3.98 -8.85
C THR A 75 -3.22 4.45 -8.84
N HIS A 76 -3.51 5.59 -9.47
CA HIS A 76 -4.85 6.13 -9.65
C HIS A 76 -4.98 6.85 -10.99
N GLY A 77 -6.15 6.75 -11.62
CA GLY A 77 -6.46 7.43 -12.88
C GLY A 77 -6.56 6.48 -14.08
N SER A 78 -6.38 7.01 -15.29
CA SER A 78 -6.62 6.25 -16.54
C SER A 78 -5.73 5.02 -16.69
N ASP A 79 -4.50 5.09 -16.19
CA ASP A 79 -3.48 4.06 -16.40
C ASP A 79 -3.39 3.09 -15.21
N GLU A 80 -4.24 3.26 -14.19
CA GLU A 80 -4.19 2.51 -12.92
C GLU A 80 -4.13 1.00 -13.15
N GLN A 81 -4.99 0.45 -14.01
CA GLN A 81 -5.02 -0.99 -14.27
C GLN A 81 -3.68 -1.51 -14.80
N ALA A 82 -3.06 -0.78 -15.73
CA ALA A 82 -1.78 -1.16 -16.31
C ALA A 82 -0.63 -1.01 -15.30
N VAL A 83 -0.62 0.09 -14.53
CA VAL A 83 0.38 0.34 -13.48
C VAL A 83 0.31 -0.74 -12.40
N VAL A 84 -0.88 -1.02 -11.88
CA VAL A 84 -1.08 -2.03 -10.82
C VAL A 84 -0.75 -3.43 -11.31
N ALA A 85 -1.12 -3.79 -12.55
CA ALA A 85 -0.79 -5.09 -13.12
C ALA A 85 0.72 -5.29 -13.33
N GLY A 86 1.45 -4.25 -13.73
CA GLY A 86 2.89 -4.30 -13.96
C GLY A 86 3.75 -4.15 -12.71
N LEU A 87 3.17 -3.71 -11.59
CA LEU A 87 3.89 -3.39 -10.36
C LEU A 87 4.72 -4.57 -9.81
N PRO A 88 4.22 -5.83 -9.75
CA PRO A 88 4.99 -6.94 -9.21
C PRO A 88 6.28 -7.20 -9.96
N ASP A 89 6.26 -7.15 -11.30
CA ASP A 89 7.45 -7.38 -12.11
C ASP A 89 8.45 -6.23 -11.96
N LYS A 90 7.96 -4.98 -11.94
CA LYS A 90 8.80 -3.80 -11.76
C LYS A 90 9.53 -3.83 -10.42
N LEU A 91 8.85 -4.19 -9.33
CA LEU A 91 9.44 -4.32 -8.00
C LEU A 91 10.54 -5.39 -7.96
N ARG A 92 10.32 -6.54 -8.61
CA ARG A 92 11.33 -7.61 -8.71
C ARG A 92 12.55 -7.16 -9.51
N THR A 93 12.34 -6.56 -10.68
CA THR A 93 13.43 -6.07 -11.54
C THR A 93 14.29 -5.02 -10.85
N LEU A 94 13.68 -4.16 -10.03
CA LEU A 94 14.38 -3.13 -9.27
C LEU A 94 14.97 -3.63 -7.95
N GLY A 95 14.78 -4.92 -7.61
CA GLY A 95 15.32 -5.52 -6.39
C GLY A 95 14.79 -4.87 -5.11
N VAL A 96 13.49 -4.53 -5.09
CA VAL A 96 12.83 -3.89 -3.95
C VAL A 96 12.53 -4.92 -2.87
N ASP A 97 12.98 -4.64 -1.64
CA ASP A 97 12.73 -5.48 -0.46
C ASP A 97 11.42 -5.10 0.26
N ALA A 98 11.06 -3.81 0.24
CA ALA A 98 9.85 -3.29 0.87
C ALA A 98 9.31 -2.06 0.15
N VAL A 99 8.00 -1.80 0.31
CA VAL A 99 7.30 -0.66 -0.31
C VAL A 99 6.65 0.19 0.78
N VAL A 100 6.84 1.50 0.69
CA VAL A 100 5.99 2.49 1.33
C VAL A 100 4.94 2.90 0.31
N SER A 101 3.69 2.53 0.58
CA SER A 101 2.56 2.78 -0.32
C SER A 101 1.66 3.85 0.27
N GLY A 102 1.44 4.92 -0.50
CA GLY A 102 0.45 5.95 -0.21
C GLY A 102 0.97 7.09 0.67
N VAL A 103 0.19 8.16 0.63
CA VAL A 103 0.30 9.35 1.45
C VAL A 103 -1.14 9.85 1.58
N GLY A 104 -1.75 9.74 2.76
CA GLY A 104 -3.17 10.05 2.96
C GLY A 104 -4.15 8.97 2.45
N CYS A 105 -5.31 8.89 3.10
CA CYS A 105 -6.50 8.15 2.70
C CYS A 105 -7.65 9.14 2.58
#